data_AF-X0U0R6-F1
#
_entry.id   AF-X0U0R6-F1
#
_cell.length_a   1.000
_cell.length_b   1.000
_cell.length_c   1.000
_cell.angle_alpha   90.00
_cell.angle_beta   90.00
_cell.angle_gamma   90.00
#
_symmetry.space_group_name_H-M   'P 1'
#
loop_
_entity.id
_entity.type
_entity.pdbx_description
1 polymer ?
#
loop_
_entity_poly.entity_id
_entity_poly.type
_entity_poly.pdbx_seq_one_letter_code
_entity_poly.pdbx_strand_id
1 'polypeptide(L)'
;MFKRKSECKKVQGMLSPYIDRWLTSLETERTESHIEGCEACRRELESLGATVNLIHRVPLVSLSRSFTIAEIAPIYRGPAAFGVLRIATAVAVLVLAFLFLGD
;
A
#
# COMPACT_ATOMS: atom_id res chain seq x y z
N MET A 1 11.36 10.51 -27.42
CA MET A 1 12.40 9.84 -26.60
C MET A 1 12.10 9.83 -25.09
N PHE A 2 11.60 10.92 -24.50
CA PHE A 2 11.31 11.01 -23.05
C PHE A 2 10.32 9.98 -22.50
N LYS A 3 9.25 9.66 -23.25
CA LYS A 3 8.26 8.65 -22.86
C LYS A 3 8.86 7.25 -22.64
N ARG A 4 9.90 6.87 -23.41
CA ARG A 4 10.58 5.57 -23.23
C ARG A 4 11.37 5.53 -21.92
N LYS A 5 12.05 6.63 -21.55
CA LYS A 5 12.79 6.72 -20.27
C LYS A 5 11.87 6.66 -19.06
N SER A 6 10.70 7.32 -19.09
CA SER A 6 9.76 7.28 -17.97
C SER A 6 9.18 5.88 -17.75
N GLU A 7 8.88 5.16 -18.84
CA GLU A 7 8.40 3.78 -18.74
C GLU A 7 9.50 2.82 -18.26
N CYS A 8 10.75 2.98 -18.71
CA CYS A 8 11.87 2.19 -18.18
C CYS A 8 11.98 2.37 -16.66
N LYS A 9 11.92 3.60 -16.15
CA LYS A 9 12.02 3.87 -14.71
C LYS A 9 10.90 3.22 -13.90
N LYS A 10 9.67 3.18 -14.44
CA LYS A 10 8.56 2.47 -13.80
C LYS A 10 8.82 0.97 -13.75
N VAL A 11 9.22 0.38 -14.88
CA VAL A 11 9.50 -1.05 -14.99
C VAL A 11 10.67 -1.46 -14.09
N GLN A 12 11.73 -0.65 -14.01
CA GLN A 12 12.84 -0.84 -13.06
C GLN A 12 12.33 -0.97 -11.61
N GLY A 13 11.41 -0.10 -11.19
CA GLY A 13 10.78 -0.18 -9.87
C GLY A 13 9.89 -1.41 -9.67
N MET A 14 9.46 -2.06 -10.75
CA MET A 14 8.65 -3.28 -10.74
C MET A 14 9.48 -4.57 -10.83
N LEU A 15 10.80 -4.51 -11.11
CA LEU A 15 11.62 -5.71 -11.31
C LEU A 15 11.78 -6.54 -10.03
N SER A 16 12.01 -5.93 -8.87
CA SER A 16 12.08 -6.66 -7.59
C SER A 16 10.75 -7.35 -7.25
N PRO A 17 9.60 -6.66 -7.20
CA PRO A 17 8.33 -7.33 -6.94
C PRO A 17 7.92 -8.32 -8.05
N TYR A 18 8.42 -8.16 -9.28
CA TYR A 18 8.27 -9.17 -10.34
C TYR A 18 9.02 -10.46 -9.99
N ILE A 19 10.29 -10.38 -9.56
CA ILE A 19 11.08 -11.54 -9.11
C ILE A 19 10.39 -12.24 -7.92
N ASP A 20 9.85 -11.47 -6.99
CA ASP A 20 9.17 -11.97 -5.79
C ASP A 20 7.73 -12.47 -6.06
N ARG A 21 7.24 -12.36 -7.31
CA ARG A 21 5.86 -12.70 -7.73
C ARG A 21 4.77 -11.95 -6.95
N TRP A 22 5.04 -10.69 -6.63
CA TRP A 22 4.13 -9.79 -5.90
C TRP A 22 3.37 -8.81 -6.79
N LEU A 23 3.55 -8.90 -8.11
CA LEU A 23 2.79 -8.11 -9.07
C LEU A 23 1.42 -8.72 -9.33
N THR A 24 0.45 -7.86 -9.60
CA THR A 24 -0.83 -8.30 -10.18
C THR A 24 -0.63 -8.83 -11.60
N SER A 25 -1.59 -9.58 -12.14
CA SER A 25 -1.51 -10.12 -13.50
C SER A 25 -1.31 -9.03 -14.56
N LEU A 26 -1.98 -7.89 -14.40
CA LEU A 26 -1.88 -6.75 -15.32
C LEU A 26 -0.49 -6.08 -15.25
N GLU A 27 0.09 -5.97 -14.06
CA GLU A 27 1.44 -5.41 -13.89
C GLU A 27 2.52 -6.36 -14.42
N THR A 28 2.31 -7.66 -14.25
CA THR A 28 3.18 -8.71 -14.78
C THR A 28 3.23 -8.63 -16.31
N GLU A 29 2.07 -8.66 -16.98
CA GLU A 29 1.97 -8.58 -18.44
C GLU A 29 2.63 -7.30 -19.00
N ARG A 30 2.39 -6.15 -18.35
CA ARG A 30 3.02 -4.87 -18.75
C ARG A 30 4.54 -4.89 -18.58
N THR A 31 5.01 -5.48 -17.50
CA THR A 31 6.45 -5.61 -17.20
C THR A 31 7.10 -6.51 -18.25
N GLU A 32 6.50 -7.66 -18.54
CA GLU A 32 6.94 -8.64 -19.55
C GLU A 32 7.02 -8.04 -20.95
N SER A 33 5.93 -7.40 -21.39
CA SER A 33 5.90 -6.72 -22.69
C SER A 33 7.01 -5.67 -22.83
N HIS A 34 7.35 -4.97 -21.74
CA HIS A 34 8.41 -3.98 -21.78
C HIS A 34 9.82 -4.60 -21.82
N ILE A 35 10.09 -5.63 -21.02
CA ILE A 35 11.42 -6.28 -20.99
C ILE A 35 11.73 -7.02 -22.30
N GLU A 36 10.72 -7.54 -22.99
CA GLU A 36 10.88 -8.11 -24.33
C GLU A 36 11.38 -7.08 -25.35
N GLY A 37 10.91 -5.83 -25.25
CA GLY A 37 11.27 -4.74 -26.14
C GLY A 37 12.43 -3.85 -25.68
N CYS A 38 12.96 -4.05 -24.47
CA CYS A 38 13.94 -3.15 -23.85
C CYS A 38 15.14 -3.91 -23.27
N GLU A 39 16.25 -3.89 -24.00
CA GLU A 39 17.50 -4.54 -23.60
C GLU A 39 18.07 -4.01 -22.27
N ALA A 40 17.86 -2.72 -21.96
CA ALA A 40 18.33 -2.13 -20.71
C ALA A 40 17.61 -2.73 -19.49
N CYS A 41 16.27 -2.78 -19.53
CA CYS A 41 15.47 -3.36 -18.45
C CYS A 41 15.70 -4.87 -18.32
N ARG A 42 15.90 -5.58 -19.43
CA ARG A 42 16.25 -7.01 -19.41
C ARG A 42 17.59 -7.27 -18.70
N ARG A 43 18.64 -6.50 -19.02
CA ARG A 43 19.95 -6.61 -18.36
C ARG A 43 19.87 -6.33 -16.86
N GLU A 44 19.03 -5.38 -16.47
CA GLU A 44 18.82 -5.06 -15.05
C GLU A 44 18.10 -6.19 -14.30
N LEU A 45 17.09 -6.81 -14.93
CA LEU A 45 16.42 -7.99 -14.40
C LEU A 45 17.40 -9.16 -14.21
N GLU A 46 18.26 -9.42 -15.21
CA GLU A 46 19.32 -10.43 -15.11
C GLU A 46 20.30 -10.13 -13.97
N SER A 47 20.73 -8.87 -13.83
CA SER A 47 21.63 -8.43 -12.75
C SER A 47 20.99 -8.60 -11.36
N LEU A 48 19.71 -8.26 -11.20
CA LEU A 48 18.98 -8.48 -9.96
C LEU A 48 18.84 -9.97 -9.65
N GLY A 49 18.48 -10.78 -10.65
CA GLY A 49 18.38 -12.24 -10.51
C GLY A 49 19.71 -12.89 -10.12
N ALA A 50 20.83 -12.42 -10.67
CA ALA A 50 22.16 -12.87 -10.27
C ALA A 50 22.45 -12.54 -8.79
N THR A 51 22.05 -11.36 -8.32
CA THR A 51 22.21 -10.96 -6.92
C THR A 51 21.38 -11.85 -5.98
N VAL A 52 20.12 -12.11 -6.32
CA VAL A 52 19.24 -13.02 -5.57
C VAL A 52 19.84 -14.43 -5.49
N ASN A 53 20.36 -14.94 -6.61
CA ASN A 53 21.04 -16.23 -6.65
C ASN A 53 22.29 -16.30 -5.75
N LEU A 54 23.01 -15.20 -5.57
CA LEU A 54 24.12 -15.13 -4.62
C LEU A 54 23.62 -15.18 -3.17
N ILE A 55 22.56 -14.43 -2.85
CA ILE A 55 21.96 -14.41 -1.52
C ILE A 55 21.45 -15.80 -1.13
N HIS A 56 20.82 -16.54 -2.05
CA HIS A 56 20.37 -17.91 -1.80
C HIS A 56 21.47 -18.91 -1.45
N ARG A 57 22.74 -18.59 -1.69
CA ARG A 57 23.89 -19.42 -1.28
C ARG A 57 24.33 -19.17 0.16
N VAL A 58 23.83 -18.11 0.79
CA VAL A 58 24.17 -17.78 2.17
C VAL A 58 23.41 -18.75 3.10
N PRO A 59 24.10 -19.41 4.05
CA PRO A 59 23.44 -20.32 4.98
C PRO A 59 22.43 -19.55 5.85
N LEU A 60 21.27 -20.17 6.09
CA LEU A 60 20.28 -19.65 7.02
C LEU A 60 20.84 -19.74 8.45
N VAL A 61 20.98 -18.59 9.09
CA VAL A 61 21.43 -18.48 10.49
C VAL A 61 20.20 -18.38 11.40
N SER A 62 20.17 -19.17 12.48
CA SER A 62 19.13 -19.04 13.50
C SER A 62 19.23 -17.68 14.20
N LEU A 63 18.10 -16.98 14.30
CA LEU A 63 18.04 -15.67 14.93
C LEU A 63 18.41 -15.81 16.42
N SER A 64 19.38 -15.02 16.89
CA SER A 64 19.84 -15.05 18.28
C SER A 64 18.82 -14.51 19.29
N ARG A 65 17.80 -13.78 18.82
CA ARG A 65 16.75 -13.18 19.65
C ARG A 65 15.39 -13.27 18.97
N SER A 66 14.34 -13.22 19.78
CA SER A 66 12.97 -13.06 19.29
C SER A 66 12.80 -11.69 18.63
N PHE A 67 12.54 -11.69 17.32
CA PHE A 67 12.10 -10.49 16.59
C PHE A 67 10.57 -10.40 16.68
N THR A 68 10.05 -10.04 17.84
CA THR A 68 8.63 -9.81 18.05
C THR A 68 8.28 -8.39 17.62
N ILE A 69 7.54 -8.24 16.51
CA ILE A 69 6.95 -6.95 16.12
C ILE A 69 5.74 -6.74 17.03
N ALA A 70 5.78 -5.70 17.86
CA ALA A 70 4.64 -5.35 18.70
C ALA A 70 3.46 -4.91 17.81
N GLU A 71 2.29 -5.50 18.04
CA GLU A 71 1.08 -5.12 17.33
C GLU A 71 0.68 -3.69 17.74
N ILE A 72 0.63 -2.78 16.77
CA ILE A 72 0.24 -1.39 17.02
C ILE A 72 -1.29 -1.37 17.10
N ALA A 73 -1.84 -1.27 18.31
CA ALA A 73 -3.28 -1.13 18.49
C ALA A 73 -3.79 0.14 17.78
N PRO A 74 -4.90 0.08 17.03
CA PRO A 74 -5.46 1.25 16.36
C PRO A 74 -5.91 2.28 17.41
N ILE A 75 -5.48 3.55 17.24
CA ILE A 75 -5.94 4.65 18.07
C ILE A 75 -7.38 5.00 17.65
N TYR A 76 -8.38 4.42 18.31
CA TYR A 76 -9.79 4.73 18.07
C TYR A 76 -10.15 6.08 18.72
N ARG A 77 -10.20 7.15 17.93
CA ARG A 77 -10.82 8.43 18.34
C ARG A 77 -12.32 8.33 18.12
N GLY A 78 -13.05 7.92 19.16
CA GLY A 78 -14.50 7.78 19.11
C GLY A 78 -15.24 9.12 18.85
N PRO A 79 -16.51 9.06 18.42
CA PRO A 79 -17.30 10.23 17.99
C PRO A 79 -17.76 11.15 19.14
N ALA A 80 -17.14 11.03 20.32
CA ALA A 80 -17.51 11.76 21.54
C ALA A 80 -17.43 13.30 21.40
N ALA A 81 -16.78 13.81 20.36
CA ALA A 81 -16.66 15.24 20.09
C ALA A 81 -18.01 15.96 19.88
N PHE A 82 -19.09 15.25 19.55
CA PHE A 82 -20.39 15.85 19.21
C PHE A 82 -21.53 15.54 20.20
N GLY A 83 -21.22 15.01 21.39
CA GLY A 83 -22.24 14.65 22.39
C GLY A 83 -23.15 15.82 22.79
N VAL A 84 -22.57 16.99 23.07
CA VAL A 84 -23.32 18.20 23.44
C VAL A 84 -24.18 18.71 22.28
N LEU A 85 -23.64 18.67 21.06
CA LEU A 85 -24.35 19.13 19.86
C LEU A 85 -25.59 18.26 19.58
N ARG A 86 -25.49 16.93 19.79
CA ARG A 86 -26.61 15.99 19.65
C ARG A 86 -27.75 16.30 20.63
N ILE A 87 -27.41 16.57 21.89
CA ILE A 87 -28.40 16.94 22.91
C ILE A 87 -29.06 18.27 22.54
N ALA A 88 -28.27 19.28 22.15
CA ALA A 88 -28.80 20.58 21.74
C ALA A 88 -29.77 20.48 20.55
N THR A 89 -29.44 19.66 19.54
CA THR A 89 -30.33 19.43 18.40
C THR A 89 -31.62 18.74 18.79
N ALA A 90 -31.59 17.75 19.69
CA ALA A 90 -32.80 17.06 20.14
C ALA A 90 -33.73 18.00 20.93
N VAL A 91 -33.16 18.84 21.81
CA VAL A 91 -33.92 19.84 22.56
C VAL A 91 -34.55 20.87 21.62
N ALA A 92 -33.80 21.39 20.65
CA ALA A 92 -34.33 22.36 19.68
C ALA A 92 -35.50 21.79 18.87
N VAL A 93 -35.42 20.53 18.43
CA VAL A 93 -36.49 19.85 17.71
C VAL A 93 -37.75 19.70 18.58
N LEU A 94 -37.60 19.31 19.86
CA LEU A 94 -38.74 19.20 20.77
C LEU A 94 -39.41 20.55 21.04
N VAL A 95 -38.62 21.61 21.24
CA VAL A 95 -39.16 22.97 21.45
C VAL A 95 -39.93 23.44 20.22
N LEU A 96 -39.37 23.26 19.02
CA LEU A 96 -40.06 23.61 17.78
C LEU A 96 -41.36 22.80 17.61
N ALA A 97 -41.33 21.49 17.85
CA ALA A 97 -42.53 20.65 17.76
C ALA A 97 -43.63 21.12 18.73
N PHE A 98 -43.27 21.49 19.96
CA PHE A 98 -44.23 22.03 20.93
C PHE A 98 -44.82 23.38 20.50
N LEU A 99 -44.02 24.27 19.91
CA LEU A 99 -44.51 25.56 19.41
C LEU A 99 -45.46 25.40 18.22
N PHE A 100 -45.19 24.45 17.31
CA PHE A 100 -46.03 24.21 16.13
C PHE A 100 -47.28 23.34 16.39
N LEU A 101 -47.31 22.55 17.49
CA LEU A 101 -48.53 21.81 17.90
C LEU A 101 -49.43 22.61 18.85
N GLY A 102 -48.91 23.70 19.42
CA GLY A 102 -49.62 24.54 20.39
C GLY A 102 -50.28 25.79 19.80
N ASP A 103 -50.08 26.05 18.51
CA ASP A 103 -50.74 27.09 17.70
C ASP A 103 -51.85 26.45 16.85
#